data_AF-A0A478FSX7-F1
#
_entry.id   AF-A0A478FSX7-F1
#
_cell.length_a   1.000
_cell.length_b   1.000
_cell.length_c   1.000
_cell.angle_alpha   90.00
_cell.angle_beta   90.00
_cell.angle_gamma   90.00
#
_symmetry.space_group_name_H-M   'P 1'
#
loop_
_entity.id
_entity.type
_entity.pdbx_description
1 polymer ?
#
loop_
_entity_poly.entity_id
_entity_poly.type
_entity_poly.pdbx_seq_one_letter_code
_entity_poly.pdbx_strand_id
1 'polypeptide(L)'
;MTPQAAGAIAAGAVVAGGTGVDAYMLATSSAHPTTLEEYLNQKGLQEDNKTKYTTTGKLGSEVSNQKLLVADVEVNMDWWNKRYADMKEQGNSSVKLRDAESQEFKAVTKGYGTTNDDSTKALNRVCDSVYQKNKTDFTGDTGETRTKANLKADVEKFCTLKGEGNLKVD
;
A
#
# COMPACT_ATOMS: atom_id res chain seq x y z
N MET A 1 -48.17 -9.79 -24.97
CA MET A 1 -46.91 -9.11 -25.34
C MET A 1 -46.55 -8.16 -24.22
N THR A 2 -45.56 -8.51 -23.41
CA THR A 2 -44.99 -7.66 -22.37
C THR A 2 -43.48 -7.73 -22.56
N PRO A 3 -42.82 -6.66 -23.05
CA PRO A 3 -41.38 -6.62 -23.04
C PRO A 3 -40.90 -6.40 -21.60
N GLN A 4 -40.04 -7.30 -21.13
CA GLN A 4 -39.24 -7.12 -19.94
C GLN A 4 -38.29 -5.93 -20.19
N ALA A 5 -38.32 -4.94 -19.31
CA ALA A 5 -37.36 -3.85 -19.32
C ALA A 5 -35.98 -4.41 -18.95
N ALA A 6 -35.15 -4.68 -19.96
CA ALA A 6 -33.72 -4.84 -19.80
C ALA A 6 -33.14 -3.44 -19.52
N GLY A 7 -32.87 -3.16 -18.24
CA GLY A 7 -32.07 -2.00 -17.83
C GLY A 7 -30.67 -2.16 -18.41
N ALA A 8 -30.35 -1.36 -19.42
CA ALA A 8 -29.04 -1.29 -20.03
C ALA A 8 -28.01 -0.81 -18.99
N ILE A 9 -27.09 -1.71 -18.62
CA ILE A 9 -25.88 -1.34 -17.90
C ILE A 9 -24.95 -0.69 -18.93
N ALA A 10 -24.79 0.62 -18.82
CA ALA A 10 -23.87 1.38 -19.64
C ALA A 10 -22.45 0.83 -19.45
N ALA A 11 -21.88 0.34 -20.54
CA ALA A 11 -20.51 -0.12 -20.64
C ALA A 11 -19.54 1.04 -20.41
N GLY A 12 -19.16 1.28 -19.15
CA GLY A 12 -17.95 2.00 -18.79
C GLY A 12 -16.78 1.01 -18.83
N ALA A 13 -15.76 1.31 -19.61
CA ALA A 13 -14.60 0.46 -19.84
C ALA A 13 -14.01 -0.09 -18.51
N VAL A 14 -14.14 -1.41 -18.33
CA VAL A 14 -13.37 -2.14 -17.32
C VAL A 14 -11.95 -2.20 -17.85
N VAL A 15 -11.05 -1.39 -17.28
CA VAL A 15 -9.62 -1.64 -17.41
C VAL A 15 -9.39 -3.03 -16.83
N ALA A 16 -9.00 -3.96 -17.69
CA ALA A 16 -8.76 -5.36 -17.35
C ALA A 16 -7.68 -5.48 -16.26
N GLY A 17 -8.09 -5.51 -15.00
CA GLY A 17 -7.33 -6.05 -13.88
C GLY A 17 -7.88 -7.45 -13.59
N GLY A 18 -7.15 -8.48 -14.04
CA GLY A 18 -7.65 -9.85 -14.14
C GLY A 18 -8.33 -10.39 -12.88
N THR A 19 -9.56 -10.87 -13.05
CA THR A 19 -10.23 -11.82 -12.15
C THR A 19 -9.58 -13.19 -12.36
N GLY A 20 -8.88 -13.69 -11.34
CA GLY A 20 -8.31 -15.03 -11.38
C GLY A 20 -7.28 -15.24 -10.28
N VAL A 21 -7.65 -14.97 -9.04
CA VAL A 21 -6.87 -15.45 -7.90
C VAL A 21 -7.77 -16.45 -7.19
N ASP A 22 -7.41 -17.73 -7.29
CA ASP A 22 -7.96 -18.77 -6.43
C ASP A 22 -7.92 -18.24 -4.99
N ALA A 23 -9.08 -18.17 -4.35
CA ALA A 23 -9.24 -17.70 -3.00
C ALA A 23 -8.63 -18.72 -2.02
N TYR A 24 -7.31 -18.77 -1.93
CA TYR A 24 -6.66 -19.19 -0.70
C TYR A 24 -6.97 -18.09 0.32
N MET A 25 -8.00 -18.33 1.14
CA MET A 25 -8.26 -17.53 2.33
C MET A 25 -7.08 -17.72 3.29
N LEU A 26 -6.05 -16.89 3.14
CA LEU A 26 -5.12 -16.64 4.23
C LEU A 26 -5.97 -16.00 5.33
N ALA A 27 -6.21 -16.71 6.42
CA ALA A 27 -6.87 -16.12 7.58
C ALA A 27 -5.86 -15.22 8.28
N THR A 28 -5.71 -13.98 7.84
CA THR A 28 -4.88 -12.98 8.52
C THR A 28 -5.72 -12.14 9.46
N SER A 29 -5.27 -12.03 10.70
CA SER A 29 -5.85 -11.10 11.67
C SER A 29 -5.10 -9.77 11.62
N SER A 30 -5.66 -8.73 12.22
CA SER A 30 -4.95 -7.46 12.45
C SER A 30 -3.67 -7.59 13.30
N ALA A 31 -3.38 -8.78 13.87
CA ALA A 31 -2.12 -9.06 14.55
C ALA A 31 -1.03 -9.65 13.62
N HIS A 32 -1.43 -10.25 12.48
CA HIS A 32 -0.54 -10.95 11.56
C HIS A 32 -0.97 -10.68 10.11
N PRO A 33 -0.75 -9.47 9.58
CA PRO A 33 -1.09 -9.17 8.19
C PRO A 33 -0.16 -9.90 7.23
N THR A 34 -0.63 -10.11 6.00
CA THR A 34 0.18 -10.61 4.88
C THR A 34 1.27 -9.59 4.54
N THR A 35 2.53 -10.01 4.62
CA THR A 35 3.69 -9.23 4.19
C THR A 35 3.80 -9.16 2.67
N LEU A 36 4.61 -8.23 2.15
CA LEU A 36 4.91 -8.15 0.74
C LEU A 36 5.62 -9.43 0.25
N GLU A 37 6.47 -10.05 1.07
CA GLU A 37 7.12 -11.33 0.74
C GLU A 37 6.07 -12.44 0.53
N GLU A 38 5.12 -12.59 1.45
CA GLU A 38 4.08 -13.61 1.35
C GLU A 38 3.19 -13.39 0.12
N TYR A 39 2.81 -12.14 -0.15
CA TYR A 39 2.06 -11.77 -1.36
C TYR A 39 2.81 -12.14 -2.64
N LEU A 40 4.09 -11.78 -2.75
CA LEU A 40 4.90 -12.06 -3.94
C LEU A 40 5.14 -13.56 -4.18
N ASN A 41 5.10 -14.36 -3.12
CA ASN A 41 5.23 -15.80 -3.16
C ASN A 41 3.91 -16.56 -3.38
N GLN A 42 2.78 -15.85 -3.50
CA GLN A 42 1.48 -16.49 -3.79
C GLN A 42 1.52 -17.24 -5.12
N LYS A 43 1.01 -18.47 -5.10
CA LYS A 43 0.81 -19.25 -6.33
C LYS A 43 -0.26 -18.57 -7.18
N GLY A 44 0.00 -18.44 -8.48
CA GLY A 44 -0.93 -17.81 -9.41
C GLY A 44 -0.86 -16.29 -9.49
N LEU A 45 -0.01 -15.62 -8.68
CA LEU A 45 0.23 -14.19 -8.86
C LEU A 45 0.87 -13.94 -10.23
N GLN A 46 0.20 -13.12 -11.04
CA GLN A 46 0.66 -12.76 -12.39
C GLN A 46 2.06 -12.11 -12.34
N GLU A 47 2.90 -12.45 -13.31
CA GLU A 47 4.28 -11.96 -13.37
C GLU A 47 4.36 -10.43 -13.47
N ASP A 48 3.43 -9.81 -14.21
CA ASP A 48 3.32 -8.34 -14.31
C ASP A 48 3.04 -7.68 -12.95
N ASN A 49 2.37 -8.38 -12.03
CA ASN A 49 2.17 -7.87 -10.67
C ASN A 49 3.42 -8.06 -9.81
N LYS A 50 4.21 -9.11 -10.04
CA LYS A 50 5.49 -9.32 -9.32
C LYS A 50 6.55 -8.32 -9.74
N THR A 51 6.68 -8.07 -11.04
CA THR A 51 7.70 -7.16 -11.61
C THR A 51 7.49 -5.71 -11.16
N LYS A 52 6.26 -5.30 -10.82
CA LYS A 52 6.00 -3.99 -10.17
C LYS A 52 6.84 -3.74 -8.93
N TYR A 53 7.21 -4.78 -8.18
CA TYR A 53 8.01 -4.66 -6.97
C TYR A 53 9.44 -5.18 -7.16
N THR A 54 9.61 -6.21 -7.98
CA THR A 54 10.87 -6.98 -8.05
C THR A 54 11.86 -6.52 -9.11
N THR A 55 11.51 -5.53 -9.96
CA THR A 55 12.49 -4.90 -10.84
C THR A 55 13.65 -4.32 -10.03
N THR A 56 14.89 -4.59 -10.46
CA THR A 56 16.11 -4.10 -9.82
C THR A 56 16.03 -2.62 -9.52
N GLY A 57 16.39 -2.26 -8.28
CA GLY A 57 16.47 -0.89 -7.83
C GLY A 57 15.19 -0.36 -7.18
N LYS A 58 14.11 -1.13 -7.12
CA LYS A 58 12.90 -0.75 -6.38
C LYS A 58 13.02 -1.04 -4.89
N LEU A 59 12.28 -0.31 -4.05
CA LEU A 59 12.27 -0.57 -2.61
C LEU A 59 11.79 -2.00 -2.30
N GLY A 60 10.74 -2.43 -3.00
CA GLY A 60 10.13 -3.74 -2.88
C GLY A 60 10.96 -4.88 -3.49
N SER A 61 12.08 -4.62 -4.19
CA SER A 61 12.92 -5.70 -4.73
C SER A 61 13.83 -6.32 -3.67
N GLU A 62 14.05 -5.61 -2.55
CA GLU A 62 14.86 -6.09 -1.43
C GLU A 62 14.08 -7.08 -0.57
N VAL A 63 14.51 -8.35 -0.57
CA VAL A 63 13.84 -9.42 0.21
C VAL A 63 13.75 -9.08 1.70
N SER A 64 14.76 -8.42 2.28
CA SER A 64 14.69 -7.99 3.68
C SER A 64 13.62 -6.94 3.93
N ASN A 65 13.35 -6.07 2.94
CA ASN A 65 12.26 -5.09 3.04
C ASN A 65 10.90 -5.78 2.89
N GLN A 66 10.78 -6.72 1.94
CA GLN A 66 9.53 -7.46 1.68
C GLN A 66 8.96 -8.15 2.94
N LYS A 67 9.83 -8.62 3.84
CA LYS A 67 9.47 -9.23 5.14
C LYS A 67 8.90 -8.26 6.16
N LEU A 68 9.16 -6.97 5.99
CA LEU A 68 8.75 -5.91 6.91
C LEU A 68 7.52 -5.17 6.40
N LEU A 69 7.44 -4.97 5.09
CA LEU A 69 6.38 -4.21 4.42
C LEU A 69 5.08 -5.00 4.40
N VAL A 70 3.97 -4.36 4.78
CA VAL A 70 2.64 -4.96 4.70
C VAL A 70 2.08 -4.80 3.29
N ALA A 71 1.50 -5.87 2.72
CA ALA A 71 0.98 -5.86 1.36
C ALA A 71 -0.38 -5.14 1.25
N ASP A 72 -0.63 -4.54 0.08
CA ASP A 72 -1.95 -4.03 -0.30
C ASP A 72 -2.82 -5.16 -0.87
N VAL A 73 -3.43 -5.91 0.03
CA VAL A 73 -4.36 -7.00 -0.27
C VAL A 73 -5.58 -6.90 0.64
N GLU A 74 -6.74 -7.36 0.14
CA GLU A 74 -8.02 -7.25 0.85
C GLU A 74 -8.00 -7.88 2.24
N VAL A 75 -7.28 -8.99 2.39
CA VAL A 75 -7.13 -9.68 3.67
C VAL A 75 -6.42 -8.84 4.75
N ASN A 76 -5.69 -7.78 4.35
CA ASN A 76 -5.03 -6.83 5.26
C ASN A 76 -5.90 -5.60 5.59
N MET A 77 -7.14 -5.51 5.09
CA MET A 77 -8.00 -4.34 5.29
C MET A 77 -8.10 -3.91 6.76
N ASP A 78 -8.36 -4.85 7.66
CA ASP A 78 -8.49 -4.56 9.10
C ASP A 78 -7.18 -4.08 9.72
N TRP A 79 -6.05 -4.63 9.27
CA TRP A 79 -4.73 -4.17 9.70
C TRP A 79 -4.49 -2.72 9.29
N TRP A 80 -4.73 -2.37 8.03
CA TRP A 80 -4.53 -1.02 7.51
C TRP A 80 -5.44 0.01 8.21
N ASN A 81 -6.70 -0.34 8.44
CA ASN A 81 -7.64 0.51 9.15
C ASN A 81 -7.23 0.71 10.62
N LYS A 82 -6.82 -0.37 11.30
CA LYS A 82 -6.29 -0.28 12.67
C LYS A 82 -5.02 0.55 12.73
N ARG A 83 -4.07 0.31 11.83
CA ARG A 83 -2.81 1.04 11.74
C ARG A 83 -3.03 2.54 11.57
N TYR A 84 -3.91 2.93 10.65
CA TYR A 84 -4.30 4.33 10.49
C TYR A 84 -4.96 4.90 11.76
N ALA A 85 -5.88 4.16 12.38
CA ALA A 85 -6.54 4.60 13.61
C ALA A 85 -5.59 4.79 14.80
N ASP A 86 -4.56 3.95 14.91
CA ASP A 86 -3.53 4.05 15.96
C ASP A 86 -2.55 5.21 15.70
N MET A 87 -2.39 5.60 14.43
CA MET A 87 -1.41 6.59 13.98
C MET A 87 -2.00 7.95 13.62
N LYS A 88 -3.33 8.13 13.61
CA LYS A 88 -3.95 9.44 13.37
C LYS A 88 -3.75 10.38 14.56
N GLU A 89 -3.79 11.69 14.30
CA GLU A 89 -3.75 12.69 15.36
C GLU A 89 -4.89 12.49 16.38
N GLN A 90 -4.58 12.63 17.67
CA GLN A 90 -5.57 12.56 18.75
C GLN A 90 -6.05 13.98 19.08
N GLY A 91 -7.35 14.24 18.93
CA GLY A 91 -7.94 15.56 19.11
C GLY A 91 -8.90 15.89 17.96
N ASN A 92 -10.03 16.52 18.28
CA ASN A 92 -11.22 16.60 17.44
C ASN A 92 -10.95 16.95 15.95
N SER A 93 -11.49 16.12 15.06
CA SER A 93 -11.69 16.33 13.62
C SER A 93 -10.49 16.12 12.68
N SER A 94 -9.28 15.83 13.18
CA SER A 94 -8.15 15.60 12.25
C SER A 94 -8.22 14.21 11.61
N VAL A 95 -8.29 14.18 10.28
CA VAL A 95 -8.25 12.97 9.45
C VAL A 95 -6.84 12.72 8.91
N LYS A 96 -5.80 13.10 9.65
CA LYS A 96 -4.40 13.02 9.18
C LYS A 96 -3.57 12.11 10.06
N LEU A 97 -2.54 11.51 9.45
CA LEU A 97 -1.51 10.76 10.16
C LEU A 97 -0.65 11.69 11.02
N ARG A 98 -0.44 11.30 12.27
CA ARG A 98 0.39 11.99 13.26
C ARG A 98 1.86 11.91 12.87
N ASP A 99 2.54 13.05 12.90
CA ASP A 99 3.95 13.22 12.52
C ASP A 99 4.32 12.57 11.18
N ALA A 100 3.42 12.67 10.18
CA ALA A 100 3.79 12.40 8.79
C ALA A 100 4.64 13.57 8.28
N GLU A 101 5.81 13.28 7.72
CA GLU A 101 6.78 14.29 7.31
C GLU A 101 6.82 14.48 5.79
N SER A 102 6.60 13.40 5.03
CA SER A 102 6.56 13.39 3.57
C SER A 102 5.20 13.84 3.03
N GLN A 103 5.19 14.30 1.77
CA GLN A 103 3.96 14.79 1.14
C GLN A 103 2.97 13.64 0.88
N GLU A 104 3.47 12.45 0.55
CA GLU A 104 2.68 11.25 0.31
C GLU A 104 1.83 10.89 1.54
N PHE A 105 2.42 10.87 2.74
CA PHE A 105 1.72 10.45 3.95
C PHE A 105 0.88 11.57 4.57
N LYS A 106 1.20 12.84 4.30
CA LYS A 106 0.37 14.00 4.71
C LYS A 106 -1.02 14.02 4.04
N ALA A 107 -1.15 13.39 2.88
CA ALA A 107 -2.41 13.31 2.13
C ALA A 107 -3.33 12.16 2.57
N VAL A 108 -2.83 11.24 3.40
CA VAL A 108 -3.58 10.07 3.85
C VAL A 108 -4.71 10.48 4.80
N THR A 109 -5.92 10.03 4.49
CA THR A 109 -7.15 10.30 5.24
C THR A 109 -7.93 9.06 5.67
N LYS A 110 -7.45 7.86 5.31
CA LYS A 110 -8.01 6.58 5.72
C LYS A 110 -6.98 5.45 5.65
N GLY A 111 -7.27 4.33 6.32
CA GLY A 111 -6.39 3.16 6.34
C GLY A 111 -6.44 2.36 5.04
N TYR A 112 -7.62 1.87 4.68
CA TYR A 112 -7.81 1.04 3.49
C TYR A 112 -8.67 1.74 2.43
N GLY A 113 -8.31 1.57 1.16
CA GLY A 113 -9.01 2.13 0.01
C GLY A 113 -9.03 1.18 -1.17
N THR A 114 -10.17 1.09 -1.83
CA THR A 114 -10.43 0.14 -2.93
C THR A 114 -10.56 0.82 -4.29
N THR A 115 -10.82 2.13 -4.32
CA THR A 115 -11.07 2.89 -5.55
C THR A 115 -9.82 3.64 -6.04
N ASN A 116 -9.83 4.08 -7.30
CA ASN A 116 -8.74 4.89 -7.86
C ASN A 116 -8.59 6.25 -7.17
N ASP A 117 -9.70 6.82 -6.68
CA ASP A 117 -9.72 8.08 -5.93
C ASP A 117 -8.95 7.98 -4.59
N ASP A 118 -8.69 6.76 -4.14
CA ASP A 118 -7.99 6.45 -2.89
C ASP A 118 -6.48 6.28 -3.06
N SER A 119 -5.98 6.26 -4.30
CA SER A 119 -4.58 6.02 -4.63
C SER A 119 -3.58 6.90 -3.86
N THR A 120 -3.99 8.12 -3.49
CA THR A 120 -3.17 9.08 -2.73
C THR A 120 -3.71 9.37 -1.32
N LYS A 121 -4.83 8.76 -0.94
CA LYS A 121 -5.57 9.10 0.30
C LYS A 121 -5.70 7.92 1.26
N ALA A 122 -5.57 6.69 0.77
CA ALA A 122 -5.61 5.50 1.61
C ALA A 122 -4.21 4.98 1.89
N LEU A 123 -3.94 4.66 3.15
CA LEU A 123 -2.63 4.24 3.61
C LEU A 123 -2.11 3.02 2.85
N ASN A 124 -2.96 2.00 2.64
CA ASN A 124 -2.59 0.80 1.85
C ASN A 124 -2.08 1.16 0.45
N ARG A 125 -2.78 2.08 -0.25
CA ARG A 125 -2.43 2.49 -1.62
C ARG A 125 -1.17 3.34 -1.68
N VAL A 126 -1.03 4.27 -0.73
CA VAL A 126 0.17 5.11 -0.63
C VAL A 126 1.39 4.24 -0.35
N CYS A 127 1.29 3.31 0.61
CA CYS A 127 2.34 2.35 0.92
C CYS A 127 2.67 1.48 -0.31
N ASP A 128 1.68 0.91 -0.98
CA ASP A 128 1.91 0.09 -2.17
C ASP A 128 2.67 0.84 -3.28
N SER A 129 2.25 2.09 -3.53
CA SER A 129 2.89 2.97 -4.52
C SER A 129 4.36 3.24 -4.19
N VAL A 130 4.69 3.52 -2.92
CA VAL A 130 6.08 3.78 -2.52
C VAL A 130 6.96 2.53 -2.60
N TYR A 131 6.43 1.32 -2.42
CA TYR A 131 7.22 0.09 -2.57
C TYR A 131 7.72 -0.11 -4.01
N GLN A 132 6.98 0.44 -4.98
CA GLN A 132 7.30 0.34 -6.40
C GLN A 132 8.29 1.43 -6.86
N LYS A 133 8.59 2.42 -6.02
CA LYS A 133 9.55 3.50 -6.30
C LYS A 133 11.00 2.99 -6.25
N ASN A 134 11.90 3.73 -6.88
CA ASN A 134 13.33 3.40 -6.87
C ASN A 134 13.95 3.71 -5.51
N LYS A 135 14.92 2.92 -5.06
CA LYS A 135 15.69 3.12 -3.82
C LYS A 135 16.36 4.51 -3.76
N THR A 136 16.73 5.06 -4.93
CA THR A 136 17.26 6.43 -5.07
C THR A 136 16.26 7.53 -4.71
N ASP A 137 14.96 7.22 -4.61
CA ASP A 137 13.93 8.14 -4.14
C ASP A 137 13.86 8.20 -2.61
N PHE A 138 14.63 7.36 -1.93
CA PHE A 138 14.74 7.28 -0.47
C PHE A 138 16.12 7.69 0.05
N THR A 139 17.10 7.89 -0.84
CA THR A 139 18.48 8.26 -0.51
C THR A 139 18.95 9.52 -1.24
N GLY A 140 19.73 10.33 -0.52
CA GLY A 140 20.34 11.54 -1.04
C GLY A 140 19.45 12.77 -0.86
N ASP A 141 19.68 13.48 0.24
CA ASP A 141 19.19 14.85 0.41
C ASP A 141 20.34 15.79 0.02
N THR A 142 20.28 16.37 -1.18
CA THR A 142 21.16 17.49 -1.56
C THR A 142 20.44 18.80 -1.29
N GLY A 143 20.23 19.16 -0.01
CA GLY A 143 19.60 20.43 0.37
C GLY A 143 18.99 20.47 1.76
N GLU A 144 18.43 21.62 2.13
CA GLU A 144 17.78 21.89 3.43
C GLU A 144 16.45 21.14 3.62
N THR A 145 15.87 20.59 2.56
CA THR A 145 14.64 19.80 2.58
C THR A 145 14.96 18.30 2.53
N ARG A 146 14.84 17.62 3.67
CA ARG A 146 15.05 16.17 3.84
C ARG A 146 13.93 15.30 3.24
N THR A 147 13.48 15.59 2.02
CA THR A 147 12.26 14.98 1.47
C THR A 147 12.37 13.48 1.28
N LYS A 148 13.54 12.96 0.91
CA LYS A 148 13.74 11.53 0.69
C LYS A 148 13.93 10.76 2.00
N ALA A 149 14.70 11.33 2.94
CA ALA A 149 14.84 10.74 4.27
C ALA A 149 13.50 10.71 5.02
N ASN A 150 12.69 11.77 4.91
CA ASN A 150 11.34 11.81 5.49
C ASN A 150 10.43 10.75 4.86
N LEU A 151 10.52 10.55 3.54
CA LEU A 151 9.76 9.50 2.87
C LEU A 151 10.13 8.12 3.43
N LYS A 152 11.43 7.80 3.55
CA LYS A 152 11.89 6.53 4.15
C LYS A 152 11.37 6.36 5.57
N ALA A 153 11.51 7.37 6.41
CA ALA A 153 11.06 7.35 7.80
C ALA A 153 9.54 7.11 7.89
N ASP A 154 8.74 7.75 7.05
CA ASP A 154 7.30 7.54 7.00
C ASP A 154 6.93 6.13 6.50
N VAL A 155 7.64 5.57 5.50
CA VAL A 155 7.41 4.17 5.10
C VAL A 155 7.72 3.22 6.26
N GLU A 156 8.83 3.41 6.95
CA GLU A 156 9.19 2.61 8.13
C GLU A 156 8.12 2.71 9.21
N LYS A 157 7.64 3.92 9.48
CA LYS A 157 6.66 4.22 10.51
C LYS A 157 5.26 3.68 10.20
N PHE A 158 4.77 3.84 8.97
CA PHE A 158 3.37 3.56 8.66
C PHE A 158 3.14 2.23 7.94
N CYS A 159 4.09 1.81 7.10
CA CYS A 159 3.92 0.70 6.16
C CYS A 159 4.50 -0.63 6.65
N THR A 160 5.33 -0.62 7.70
CA THR A 160 5.92 -1.85 8.26
C THR A 160 5.06 -2.47 9.35
N LEU A 161 5.25 -3.78 9.58
CA LEU A 161 4.58 -4.57 10.61
C LEU A 161 4.62 -3.92 12.00
N LYS A 162 5.77 -3.36 12.39
CA LYS A 162 6.01 -2.82 13.75
C LYS A 162 6.00 -1.29 13.81
N GLY A 163 6.04 -0.61 12.66
CA GLY A 163 6.22 0.86 12.61
C GLY A 163 7.64 1.30 12.91
N GLU A 164 8.55 0.35 12.71
CA GLU A 164 9.96 0.46 12.95
C GLU A 164 10.62 -0.38 11.86
N GLY A 165 11.73 0.10 11.32
CA GLY A 165 12.44 -0.62 10.28
C GLY A 165 13.79 0.01 10.01
N ASN A 166 14.63 -0.77 9.34
CA ASN A 166 15.81 -0.28 8.68
C ASN A 166 15.73 -0.77 7.24
N LEU A 167 14.87 -0.12 6.45
CA LEU A 167 14.67 -0.44 5.05
C LEU A 167 15.99 -0.22 4.30
N LYS A 168 16.40 -1.24 3.55
CA LYS A 168 17.57 -1.18 2.69
C LYS A 168 17.26 -0.35 1.46
N VAL A 169 18.07 0.68 1.24
CA VAL A 169 17.90 1.69 0.19
C VAL A 169 19.23 2.01 -0.52
N ASP A 170 20.28 1.29 -0.15
CA ASP A 170 21.62 1.29 -0.74
C ASP A 170 21.73 0.38 -1.98
#